data_AF-A0A9D3XQ15-F1
#
_entry.id   AF-A0A9D3XQ15-F1
#
_cell.length_a   1.000
_cell.length_b   1.000
_cell.length_c   1.000
_cell.angle_alpha   90.00
_cell.angle_beta   90.00
_cell.angle_gamma   90.00
#
_symmetry.space_group_name_H-M   'P 1'
#
loop_
_entity.id
_entity.type
_entity.pdbx_description
1 polymer ?
#
loop_
_entity_poly.entity_id
_entity_poly.type
_entity_poly.pdbx_seq_one_letter_code
_entity_poly.pdbx_strand_id
1 'polypeptide(L)'
;MKKMPIDKAEWEGYFDESGHLVKSRDFISSNILDRGLDPAVRSEAWKFLTGYYSWRSSHDERLTVDSMRRKSYQALCNMYNKIQPLLETEHRDFMQVCSFINSDLQRLYLRDAQGYAIVDKKQLEKILLLSYVCNTDAEYQQGFHEMLLLFQLLVEKEHEVYWLFQFFLQKTEHSCVVNIGVGKNLIMLKAVIAFMDPIFAKHLEGKSRVVQSLFPWFCLFFQQVFKSFDDVWRLWEVFLMGMPCRNFQVIVAYTMLQSVRDQILRENMGGDDILMVCGNIIDLDADELISKACSMYKLLMEHKDKVPDELKEFFLQGDP
;
A
#
# COMPACT_ATOMS: atom_id res chain seq x y z
N MET A 1 -16.27 22.82 -1.97
CA MET A 1 -14.87 23.24 -2.26
C MET A 1 -13.94 22.12 -1.83
N LYS A 2 -13.09 21.62 -2.73
CA LYS A 2 -12.06 20.63 -2.39
C LYS A 2 -11.09 21.29 -1.39
N LYS A 3 -10.91 20.70 -0.21
CA LYS A 3 -9.96 21.24 0.79
C LYS A 3 -8.55 21.08 0.21
N MET A 4 -7.70 22.08 0.39
CA MET A 4 -6.31 22.01 -0.10
C MET A 4 -5.53 20.94 0.66
N PRO A 5 -4.57 20.23 0.02
CA PRO A 5 -3.73 19.28 0.73
C PRO A 5 -2.93 19.95 1.84
N ILE A 6 -2.37 19.16 2.75
CA ILE A 6 -1.47 19.68 3.80
C ILE A 6 -0.16 20.08 3.13
N ASP A 7 0.11 21.38 3.11
CA ASP A 7 1.33 21.94 2.55
C ASP A 7 2.48 21.90 3.56
N LYS A 8 3.66 22.35 3.11
CA LYS A 8 4.88 22.33 3.91
C LYS A 8 4.77 23.21 5.16
N ALA A 9 4.14 24.38 5.08
CA ALA A 9 4.03 25.29 6.21
C ALA A 9 3.11 24.71 7.29
N GLU A 10 1.99 24.10 6.89
CA GLU A 10 1.09 23.42 7.80
C GLU A 10 1.75 22.18 8.44
N TRP A 11 2.48 21.38 7.65
CA TRP A 11 3.21 20.22 8.15
C TRP A 11 4.27 20.60 9.19
N GLU A 12 5.10 21.60 8.90
CA GLU A 12 6.11 22.12 9.82
C GLU A 12 5.46 22.65 11.12
N GLY A 13 4.28 23.28 11.01
CA GLY A 13 3.49 23.74 12.15
C GLY A 13 2.93 22.63 13.06
N TYR A 14 3.07 21.35 12.70
CA TYR A 14 2.75 20.23 13.59
C TYR A 14 3.84 19.90 14.60
N PHE A 15 5.03 20.49 14.45
CA PHE A 15 6.18 20.25 15.30
C PHE A 15 6.59 21.52 16.07
N ASP A 16 7.18 21.35 17.25
CA ASP A 16 7.86 22.44 17.97
C ASP A 16 9.30 22.66 17.46
N GLU A 17 10.00 23.64 18.05
CA GLU A 17 11.39 23.96 17.70
C GLU A 17 12.36 22.80 17.93
N SER A 18 12.04 21.86 18.82
CA SER A 18 12.83 20.65 19.07
C SER A 18 12.46 19.49 18.14
N GLY A 19 11.43 19.67 17.31
CA GLY A 19 10.95 18.69 16.35
C GLY A 19 9.99 17.65 16.94
N HIS A 20 9.45 17.87 18.14
CA HIS A 20 8.40 17.01 18.71
C HIS A 20 7.02 17.44 18.24
N LEU A 21 6.09 16.49 18.16
CA LEU A 21 4.70 16.79 17.79
C LEU A 21 4.00 17.66 18.83
N VAL A 22 3.42 18.77 18.37
CA VAL A 22 2.51 19.62 19.17
C VAL A 22 1.04 19.31 18.92
N LYS A 23 0.72 18.62 17.82
CA LYS A 23 -0.63 18.15 17.51
C LYS A 23 -0.76 16.65 17.80
N SER A 24 -1.95 16.22 18.20
CA SER A 24 -2.22 14.79 18.41
C SER A 24 -2.12 14.02 17.09
N ARG A 25 -1.76 12.75 17.19
CA ARG A 25 -1.73 11.86 16.02
C ARG A 25 -3.10 11.79 15.34
N ASP A 26 -4.18 11.71 16.12
CA ASP A 26 -5.55 11.66 15.59
C ASP A 26 -5.91 12.91 14.78
N PHE A 27 -5.46 14.09 15.22
CA PHE A 27 -5.66 15.33 14.48
C PHE A 27 -4.94 15.27 13.12
N ILE A 28 -3.69 14.85 13.09
CA ILE A 28 -2.90 14.74 11.86
C ILE A 28 -3.49 13.68 10.93
N SER A 29 -3.82 12.51 11.47
CA SER A 29 -4.44 11.40 10.74
C SER A 29 -5.80 11.80 10.14
N SER A 30 -6.63 12.55 10.87
CA SER A 30 -7.88 13.08 10.34
C SER A 30 -7.67 14.08 9.21
N ASN A 31 -6.65 14.96 9.30
CA ASN A 31 -6.36 15.90 8.23
C ASN A 31 -5.82 15.19 6.98
N ILE A 32 -4.97 14.18 7.13
CA ILE A 32 -4.46 13.38 6.01
C ILE A 32 -5.59 12.58 5.35
N LEU A 33 -6.53 12.03 6.14
CA LEU A 33 -7.72 11.38 5.59
C LEU A 33 -8.53 12.34 4.71
N ASP A 34 -8.82 13.55 5.22
CA ASP A 34 -9.68 14.53 4.57
C ASP A 34 -9.04 15.22 3.35
N ARG A 35 -7.72 15.44 3.39
CA ARG A 35 -7.04 16.41 2.51
C ARG A 35 -5.85 15.83 1.75
N GLY A 36 -5.25 14.74 2.24
CA GLY A 36 -3.99 14.22 1.73
C GLY A 36 -2.80 15.15 1.99
N LEU A 37 -1.64 14.77 1.46
CA LEU A 37 -0.40 15.53 1.55
C LEU A 37 -0.04 16.19 0.21
N ASP A 38 0.52 17.40 0.28
CA ASP A 38 1.11 18.04 -0.89
C ASP A 38 2.38 17.28 -1.32
N PRO A 39 2.67 17.15 -2.64
CA PRO A 39 3.87 16.48 -3.13
C PRO A 39 5.18 16.96 -2.48
N ALA A 40 5.29 18.25 -2.15
CA ALA A 40 6.48 18.81 -1.50
C ALA A 40 6.73 18.31 -0.07
N VAL A 41 5.69 17.75 0.58
CA VAL A 41 5.74 17.25 1.96
C VAL A 41 5.96 15.74 2.02
N ARG A 42 5.56 14.99 0.99
CA ARG A 42 5.48 13.53 1.06
C ARG A 42 6.81 12.88 1.43
N SER A 43 7.94 13.34 0.89
CA SER A 43 9.26 12.75 1.14
C SER A 43 9.63 12.73 2.63
N GLU A 44 9.18 13.73 3.40
CA GLU A 44 9.37 13.81 4.83
C GLU A 44 8.25 13.09 5.58
N ALA A 45 6.99 13.40 5.28
CA ALA A 45 5.84 12.86 5.98
C ALA A 45 5.77 11.33 5.90
N TRP A 46 6.12 10.74 4.75
CA TRP A 46 6.14 9.29 4.58
C TRP A 46 7.13 8.58 5.48
N LYS A 47 8.19 9.27 5.94
CA LYS A 47 9.07 8.71 6.95
C LYS A 47 8.31 8.47 8.26
N PHE A 48 7.41 9.37 8.67
CA PHE A 48 6.53 9.13 9.82
C PHE A 48 5.42 8.12 9.52
N LEU A 49 4.82 8.18 8.33
CA LEU A 49 3.73 7.27 7.94
C LEU A 49 4.16 5.81 7.93
N THR A 50 5.36 5.51 7.41
CA THR A 50 5.89 4.14 7.36
C THR A 50 6.41 3.64 8.70
N GLY A 51 6.75 4.55 9.63
CA GLY A 51 7.44 4.22 10.88
C GLY A 51 8.96 4.31 10.78
N TYR A 52 9.50 4.81 9.66
CA TYR A 52 10.89 5.23 9.57
C TYR A 52 11.19 6.24 10.70
N TYR A 53 10.38 7.27 10.90
CA TYR A 53 10.46 8.10 12.11
C TYR A 53 9.40 7.70 13.12
N SER A 54 9.81 7.68 14.40
CA SER A 54 8.84 7.65 15.49
C SER A 54 8.15 8.99 15.58
N TRP A 55 6.82 8.99 15.70
CA TRP A 55 6.02 10.19 15.98
C TRP A 55 6.39 10.88 17.30
N ARG A 56 7.10 10.18 18.19
CA ARG A 56 7.58 10.73 19.48
C ARG A 56 9.01 11.26 19.42
N SER A 57 9.68 11.16 18.27
CA SER A 57 11.09 11.57 18.14
C SER A 57 11.25 13.09 18.05
N SER A 58 12.37 13.59 18.55
CA SER A 58 12.91 14.93 18.29
C SER A 58 13.64 15.00 16.94
N HIS A 59 13.97 16.21 16.50
CA HIS A 59 14.78 16.42 15.30
C HIS A 59 16.18 15.75 15.40
N ASP A 60 16.86 15.90 16.54
CA ASP A 60 18.22 15.35 16.73
C ASP A 60 18.23 13.81 16.76
N GLU A 61 17.19 13.20 17.34
CA GLU A 61 17.00 11.76 17.28
C GLU A 61 16.79 11.29 15.84
N ARG A 62 16.03 12.03 15.02
CA ARG A 62 15.84 11.72 13.59
C ARG A 62 17.15 11.79 12.80
N LEU A 63 18.01 12.78 13.06
CA LEU A 63 19.34 12.86 12.46
C LEU A 63 20.22 11.65 12.83
N THR A 64 20.15 11.21 14.08
CA THR A 64 20.88 10.02 14.56
C THR A 64 20.37 8.77 13.84
N VAL A 65 19.05 8.61 13.75
CA VAL A 65 18.39 7.50 13.05
C VAL A 65 18.78 7.46 11.57
N ASP A 66 18.80 8.60 10.88
CA ASP A 66 19.26 8.70 9.49
C ASP A 66 20.71 8.23 9.34
N SER A 67 21.61 8.69 10.21
CA SER A 67 23.02 8.28 10.18
C SER A 67 23.17 6.78 10.44
N MET A 68 22.43 6.23 11.39
CA MET A 68 22.47 4.80 11.71
C MET A 68 21.98 3.97 10.54
N ARG A 69 20.82 4.32 9.97
CA ARG A 69 20.23 3.59 8.84
C ARG A 69 21.09 3.62 7.59
N ARG A 70 21.76 4.74 7.32
CA ARG A 70 22.74 4.83 6.22
C ARG A 70 23.88 3.83 6.43
N LYS A 71 24.47 3.80 7.64
CA LYS A 71 25.56 2.86 7.97
C LYS A 71 25.08 1.40 7.91
N SER A 72 23.90 1.11 8.45
CA SER A 72 23.30 -0.24 8.40
C SER A 72 23.06 -0.69 6.96
N TYR A 73 22.52 0.18 6.10
CA TYR A 73 22.32 -0.14 4.69
C TYR A 73 23.64 -0.44 3.97
N GLN A 74 24.69 0.35 4.22
CA GLN A 74 26.02 0.09 3.67
C GLN A 74 26.58 -1.26 4.15
N ALA A 75 26.39 -1.60 5.42
CA ALA A 75 26.78 -2.90 5.96
C ALA A 75 26.02 -4.06 5.31
N LEU A 76 24.71 -3.91 5.07
CA LEU A 76 23.90 -4.90 4.35
C LEU A 76 24.38 -5.09 2.91
N CYS A 77 24.68 -4.02 2.19
CA CYS A 77 25.25 -4.09 0.84
C CYS A 77 26.58 -4.85 0.82
N ASN A 78 27.47 -4.54 1.77
CA ASN A 78 28.76 -5.20 1.89
C ASN A 78 28.62 -6.69 2.25
N MET A 79 27.65 -7.02 3.10
CA MET A 79 27.32 -8.40 3.46
C MET A 79 26.81 -9.16 2.23
N TYR A 80 25.81 -8.61 1.52
CA TYR A 80 25.24 -9.21 0.31
C TYR A 80 26.30 -9.51 -0.74
N ASN A 81 27.18 -8.55 -1.05
CA ASN A 81 28.26 -8.74 -2.02
C ASN A 81 29.21 -9.89 -1.64
N LYS A 82 29.41 -10.16 -0.34
CA LYS A 82 30.26 -11.27 0.14
C LYS A 82 29.57 -12.62 0.06
N ILE A 83 28.27 -12.67 0.33
CA ILE A 83 27.51 -13.93 0.36
C ILE A 83 26.89 -14.29 -0.99
N GLN A 84 26.81 -13.36 -1.94
CA GLN A 84 26.20 -13.58 -3.24
C GLN A 84 26.69 -14.87 -3.94
N PRO A 85 28.00 -15.19 -3.98
CA PRO A 85 28.44 -16.44 -4.61
C PRO A 85 27.86 -17.70 -3.94
N LEU A 86 27.67 -17.67 -2.61
CA LEU A 86 27.05 -18.77 -1.86
C LEU A 86 25.54 -18.84 -2.10
N LEU A 87 24.87 -17.69 -2.26
CA LEU A 87 23.45 -17.66 -2.61
C LEU A 87 23.21 -18.27 -4.00
N GLU A 88 24.09 -17.98 -4.96
CA GLU A 88 24.00 -18.50 -6.33
C GLU A 88 24.20 -20.03 -6.41
N THR A 89 25.00 -20.62 -5.51
CA THR A 89 25.28 -22.07 -5.52
C THR A 89 24.41 -22.88 -4.56
N GLU A 90 24.17 -22.38 -3.35
CA GLU A 90 23.55 -23.16 -2.27
C GLU A 90 22.07 -22.83 -2.05
N HIS A 91 21.61 -21.61 -2.38
CA HIS A 91 20.24 -21.20 -2.10
C HIS A 91 19.31 -21.61 -3.25
N ARG A 92 18.54 -22.68 -3.03
CA ARG A 92 17.70 -23.38 -4.04
C ARG A 92 16.97 -22.46 -5.02
N ASP A 93 16.33 -21.40 -4.52
CA ASP A 93 15.45 -20.56 -5.35
C ASP A 93 16.05 -19.20 -5.74
N PHE A 94 17.30 -18.90 -5.33
CA PHE A 94 17.88 -17.57 -5.51
C PHE A 94 18.00 -17.17 -6.98
N MET A 95 18.53 -18.05 -7.84
CA MET A 95 18.64 -17.79 -9.27
C MET A 95 17.29 -17.61 -9.96
N GLN A 96 16.25 -18.31 -9.48
CA GLN A 96 14.91 -18.15 -10.01
C GLN A 96 14.33 -16.78 -9.63
N VAL A 97 14.51 -16.35 -8.38
CA VAL A 97 14.09 -15.04 -7.90
C VAL A 97 14.83 -13.91 -8.64
N CYS A 98 16.15 -14.04 -8.86
CA CYS A 98 16.91 -13.11 -9.69
C CYS A 98 16.31 -12.98 -11.10
N SER A 99 15.92 -14.10 -11.73
CA SER A 99 15.29 -14.11 -13.05
C SER A 99 13.91 -13.42 -13.04
N PHE A 100 13.09 -13.68 -12.02
CA PHE A 100 11.79 -13.04 -11.86
C PHE A 100 11.91 -11.52 -11.67
N ILE A 101 12.78 -11.07 -10.76
CA ILE A 101 13.06 -9.65 -10.54
C ILE A 101 13.52 -8.98 -11.83
N ASN A 102 14.45 -9.60 -12.55
CA ASN A 102 14.94 -9.07 -13.82
C ASN A 102 13.83 -8.93 -14.86
N SER A 103 13.04 -9.99 -15.06
CA SER A 103 11.90 -9.99 -15.99
C SER A 103 10.90 -8.88 -15.68
N ASP A 104 10.57 -8.70 -14.40
CA ASP A 104 9.67 -7.67 -13.90
C ASP A 104 10.23 -6.25 -14.11
N LEU A 105 11.50 -6.02 -13.77
CA LEU A 105 12.16 -4.73 -14.00
C LEU A 105 12.24 -4.37 -15.48
N GLN A 106 12.34 -5.34 -16.39
CA GLN A 106 12.30 -5.06 -17.84
C GLN A 106 10.95 -4.47 -18.28
N ARG A 107 9.85 -4.87 -17.63
CA ARG A 107 8.50 -4.37 -17.92
C ARG A 107 8.27 -2.93 -17.45
N LEU A 108 9.09 -2.42 -16.51
CA LEU A 108 9.04 -1.01 -16.12
C LEU A 108 9.49 -0.11 -17.28
N TYR A 109 8.53 0.64 -17.82
CA TYR A 109 8.76 1.63 -18.86
C TYR A 109 8.46 3.04 -18.34
N LEU A 110 9.47 3.66 -17.73
CA LEU A 110 9.44 5.08 -17.35
C LEU A 110 10.53 5.83 -18.09
N ARG A 111 10.11 6.84 -18.83
CA ARG A 111 10.96 7.74 -19.60
C ARG A 111 10.53 9.18 -19.35
N ASP A 112 11.50 10.08 -19.26
CA ASP A 112 11.20 11.51 -19.19
C ASP A 112 10.72 12.02 -20.56
N ALA A 113 10.40 13.31 -20.65
CA ALA A 113 9.95 13.96 -21.88
C ALA A 113 11.00 13.89 -23.02
N GLN A 114 12.25 13.59 -22.68
CA GLN A 114 13.39 13.48 -23.60
C GLN A 114 13.72 12.02 -23.94
N GLY A 115 13.01 11.04 -23.35
CA GLY A 115 13.20 9.62 -23.61
C GLY A 115 14.31 8.96 -22.78
N TYR A 116 14.86 9.63 -21.76
CA TYR A 116 15.83 9.05 -20.84
C TYR A 116 15.13 8.25 -19.73
N ALA A 117 15.79 7.18 -19.28
CA ALA A 117 15.29 6.41 -18.14
C ALA A 117 15.28 7.28 -16.88
N ILE A 118 14.10 7.46 -16.28
CA ILE A 118 13.93 8.21 -15.03
C ILE A 118 14.55 7.45 -13.85
N VAL A 119 14.72 6.13 -13.99
CA VAL A 119 15.05 5.24 -12.87
C VAL A 119 16.19 4.30 -13.20
N ASP A 120 17.13 4.17 -12.27
CA ASP A 120 18.19 3.17 -12.31
C ASP A 120 17.63 1.79 -11.95
N LYS A 121 17.42 0.95 -12.97
CA LYS A 121 16.93 -0.43 -12.79
C LYS A 121 17.90 -1.30 -12.00
N LYS A 122 19.21 -1.05 -12.04
CA LYS A 122 20.19 -1.82 -11.24
C LYS A 122 20.08 -1.49 -9.76
N GLN A 123 19.79 -0.23 -9.44
CA GLN A 123 19.50 0.17 -8.07
C GLN A 123 18.24 -0.54 -7.54
N LEU A 124 17.15 -0.58 -8.34
CA LEU A 124 15.93 -1.29 -7.96
C LEU A 124 16.19 -2.79 -7.77
N GLU A 125 16.90 -3.43 -8.71
CA GLU A 125 17.29 -4.84 -8.62
C GLU A 125 18.03 -5.13 -7.32
N LYS A 126 19.04 -4.31 -6.99
CA LYS A 126 19.82 -4.43 -5.76
C LYS A 126 18.93 -4.34 -4.52
N ILE A 127 18.00 -3.38 -4.47
CA ILE A 127 17.10 -3.21 -3.32
C ILE A 127 16.14 -4.41 -3.19
N LEU A 128 15.58 -4.91 -4.29
CA LEU A 128 14.69 -6.08 -4.27
C LEU A 128 15.42 -7.34 -3.81
N LEU A 129 16.64 -7.57 -4.29
CA LEU A 129 17.47 -8.70 -3.87
C LEU A 129 17.88 -8.59 -2.40
N LEU A 130 18.27 -7.40 -1.93
CA LEU A 130 18.53 -7.17 -0.52
C LEU A 130 17.29 -7.42 0.34
N SER A 131 16.11 -6.97 -0.10
CA SER A 131 14.84 -7.23 0.59
C SER A 131 14.57 -8.73 0.70
N TYR A 132 14.73 -9.47 -0.40
CA TYR A 132 14.53 -10.92 -0.44
C TYR A 132 15.49 -11.66 0.50
N VAL A 133 16.78 -11.29 0.49
CA VAL A 133 17.80 -11.95 1.33
C VAL A 133 17.62 -11.62 2.81
N CYS A 134 17.15 -10.43 3.15
CA CYS A 134 17.01 -9.98 4.54
C CYS A 134 15.66 -10.34 5.17
N ASN A 135 14.63 -10.66 4.38
CA ASN A 135 13.30 -11.01 4.86
C ASN A 135 13.02 -12.48 4.56
N THR A 136 13.24 -13.35 5.55
CA THR A 136 13.04 -14.80 5.41
C THR A 136 11.58 -15.22 5.33
N ASP A 137 10.67 -14.36 5.78
CA ASP A 137 9.25 -14.68 5.92
C ASP A 137 8.44 -14.21 4.70
N ALA A 138 8.92 -13.19 3.98
CA ALA A 138 8.30 -12.69 2.76
C ALA A 138 9.13 -13.06 1.51
N GLU A 139 8.58 -13.96 0.70
CA GLU A 139 9.11 -14.26 -0.62
C GLU A 139 8.97 -13.06 -1.58
N TYR A 140 9.78 -13.04 -2.65
CA TYR A 140 9.57 -12.06 -3.71
C TYR A 140 8.20 -12.28 -4.38
N GLN A 141 7.40 -11.23 -4.41
CA GLN A 141 6.09 -11.22 -5.03
C GLN A 141 6.08 -10.31 -6.26
N GLN A 142 5.46 -10.76 -7.35
CA GLN A 142 5.22 -9.92 -8.51
C GLN A 142 4.44 -8.65 -8.11
N GLY A 143 4.91 -7.50 -8.58
CA GLY A 143 4.41 -6.18 -8.21
C GLY A 143 5.29 -5.42 -7.21
N PHE A 144 6.20 -6.08 -6.49
CA PHE A 144 7.13 -5.39 -5.59
C PHE A 144 8.05 -4.41 -6.31
N HIS A 145 8.41 -4.68 -7.56
CA HIS A 145 9.17 -3.75 -8.39
C HIS A 145 8.40 -2.45 -8.72
N GLU A 146 7.07 -2.55 -8.90
CA GLU A 146 6.18 -1.40 -9.12
C GLU A 146 5.97 -0.62 -7.82
N MET A 147 5.82 -1.32 -6.69
CA MET A 147 5.73 -0.65 -5.38
C MET A 147 7.03 0.07 -5.03
N LEU A 148 8.17 -0.59 -5.21
CA LEU A 148 9.49 -0.01 -4.93
C LEU A 148 9.76 1.25 -5.76
N LEU A 149 9.32 1.24 -7.01
CA LEU A 149 9.40 2.40 -7.89
C LEU A 149 8.73 3.65 -7.28
N LEU A 150 7.59 3.51 -6.59
CA LEU A 150 6.94 4.63 -5.92
C LEU A 150 7.80 5.22 -4.80
N PHE A 151 8.60 4.40 -4.11
CA PHE A 151 9.56 4.92 -3.11
C PHE A 151 10.76 5.59 -3.78
N GLN A 152 11.23 5.06 -4.91
CA GLN A 152 12.31 5.66 -5.69
C GLN A 152 11.94 7.03 -6.27
N LEU A 153 10.67 7.24 -6.60
CA LEU A 153 10.16 8.54 -7.05
C LEU A 153 9.89 9.51 -5.89
N LEU A 154 9.77 8.98 -4.67
CA LEU A 154 9.45 9.75 -3.46
C LEU A 154 10.69 10.31 -2.77
N VAL A 155 11.81 9.58 -2.76
CA VAL A 155 13.06 10.00 -2.11
C VAL A 155 14.28 9.74 -2.98
N GLU A 156 15.27 10.62 -2.90
CA GLU A 156 16.45 10.58 -3.78
C GLU A 156 17.49 9.53 -3.34
N LYS A 157 17.67 9.35 -2.03
CA LYS A 157 18.78 8.54 -1.50
C LYS A 157 18.42 7.06 -1.48
N GLU A 158 19.24 6.23 -2.12
CA GLU A 158 19.06 4.76 -2.20
C GLU A 158 18.77 4.09 -0.85
N HIS A 159 19.48 4.45 0.21
CA HIS A 159 19.24 3.87 1.54
C HIS A 159 17.88 4.27 2.14
N GLU A 160 17.39 5.47 1.83
CA GLU A 160 16.05 5.90 2.25
C GLU A 160 14.98 5.11 1.49
N VAL A 161 15.17 4.90 0.18
CA VAL A 161 14.28 4.05 -0.65
C VAL A 161 14.19 2.64 -0.07
N TYR A 162 15.33 1.99 0.21
CA TYR A 162 15.36 0.66 0.80
C TYR A 162 14.59 0.61 2.12
N TRP A 163 14.92 1.49 3.07
CA TRP A 163 14.31 1.44 4.40
C TRP A 163 12.83 1.80 4.38
N LEU A 164 12.41 2.82 3.62
CA LEU A 164 10.99 3.15 3.47
C LEU A 164 10.21 1.96 2.91
N PHE A 165 10.75 1.27 1.91
CA PHE A 165 10.14 0.06 1.36
C PHE A 165 10.06 -1.07 2.39
N GLN A 166 11.11 -1.32 3.18
CA GLN A 166 11.08 -2.32 4.25
C GLN A 166 10.04 -2.00 5.32
N PHE A 167 10.01 -0.77 5.82
CA PHE A 167 9.04 -0.33 6.83
C PHE A 167 7.61 -0.36 6.28
N PHE A 168 7.43 -0.01 5.01
CA PHE A 168 6.15 -0.14 4.34
C PHE A 168 5.69 -1.59 4.33
N LEU A 169 6.48 -2.53 3.80
CA LEU A 169 6.12 -3.94 3.74
C LEU A 169 5.81 -4.52 5.13
N GLN A 170 6.63 -4.21 6.13
CA GLN A 170 6.38 -4.64 7.51
C GLN A 170 5.04 -4.10 8.03
N LYS A 171 4.74 -2.82 7.76
CA LYS A 171 3.51 -2.19 8.23
C LYS A 171 2.27 -2.65 7.48
N THR A 172 2.41 -3.09 6.23
CA THR A 172 1.30 -3.49 5.34
C THR A 172 1.27 -4.98 5.04
N GLU A 173 2.00 -5.82 5.78
CA GLU A 173 2.11 -7.26 5.51
C GLU A 173 0.76 -7.99 5.54
N HIS A 174 -0.10 -7.67 6.52
CA HIS A 174 -1.47 -8.17 6.62
C HIS A 174 -2.42 -7.57 5.57
N SER A 175 -1.93 -6.65 4.74
CA SER A 175 -2.70 -6.02 3.66
C SER A 175 -2.31 -6.58 2.28
N CYS A 176 -1.03 -6.45 1.88
CA CYS A 176 -0.60 -6.62 0.49
C CYS A 176 0.33 -7.80 0.22
N VAL A 177 0.78 -8.53 1.26
CA VAL A 177 1.65 -9.71 1.08
C VAL A 177 0.78 -10.96 0.91
N VAL A 178 0.93 -11.66 -0.22
CA VAL A 178 0.10 -12.80 -0.64
C VAL A 178 0.03 -13.88 0.44
N ASN A 179 1.19 -14.29 0.96
CA ASN A 179 1.32 -15.39 1.90
C ASN A 179 0.93 -15.02 3.34
N ILE A 180 0.61 -13.74 3.61
CA ILE A 180 0.32 -13.24 4.96
C ILE A 180 -1.11 -12.66 5.05
N GLY A 181 -1.39 -11.62 4.27
CA GLY A 181 -2.59 -10.79 4.43
C GLY A 181 -3.69 -11.02 3.41
N VAL A 182 -3.32 -11.22 2.15
CA VAL A 182 -4.25 -11.15 1.01
C VAL A 182 -5.37 -12.18 1.14
N GLY A 183 -5.06 -13.42 1.52
CA GLY A 183 -6.06 -14.47 1.72
C GLY A 183 -7.15 -14.06 2.72
N LYS A 184 -6.76 -13.51 3.89
CA LYS A 184 -7.70 -13.03 4.90
C LYS A 184 -8.54 -11.86 4.40
N ASN A 185 -7.93 -10.92 3.68
CA ASN A 185 -8.64 -9.77 3.09
C ASN A 185 -9.72 -10.20 2.09
N LEU A 186 -9.48 -11.24 1.27
CA LEU A 186 -10.47 -11.77 0.34
C LEU A 186 -11.63 -12.48 1.05
N ILE A 187 -11.35 -13.20 2.15
CA ILE A 187 -12.38 -13.81 2.99
C ILE A 187 -13.26 -12.70 3.60
N MET A 188 -12.63 -11.66 4.15
CA MET A 188 -13.35 -10.52 4.75
C MET A 188 -14.13 -9.72 3.72
N LEU A 189 -13.61 -9.54 2.50
CA LEU A 189 -14.34 -8.92 1.40
C LEU A 189 -15.63 -9.69 1.07
N LYS A 190 -15.55 -11.03 1.00
CA LYS A 190 -16.73 -11.87 0.79
C LYS A 190 -17.75 -11.71 1.93
N ALA A 191 -17.28 -11.66 3.18
CA ALA A 191 -18.15 -11.46 4.35
C ALA A 191 -18.82 -10.08 4.34
N VAL A 192 -18.09 -9.02 3.97
CA VAL A 192 -18.65 -7.67 3.80
C VAL A 192 -19.72 -7.65 2.71
N ILE A 193 -19.48 -8.27 1.55
CA ILE A 193 -20.48 -8.37 0.47
C ILE A 193 -21.73 -9.09 0.95
N ALA A 194 -21.57 -10.23 1.62
CA ALA A 194 -22.69 -11.02 2.15
C ALA A 194 -23.55 -10.23 3.15
N PHE A 195 -22.92 -9.41 3.99
CA PHE A 195 -23.63 -8.60 4.98
C PHE A 195 -24.29 -7.35 4.37
N MET A 196 -23.53 -6.57 3.61
CA MET A 196 -23.97 -5.27 3.09
C MET A 196 -24.90 -5.38 1.88
N ASP A 197 -24.76 -6.45 1.09
CA ASP A 197 -25.46 -6.59 -0.17
C ASP A 197 -25.83 -8.06 -0.46
N PRO A 198 -26.83 -8.61 0.25
CA PRO A 198 -27.23 -10.01 0.11
C PRO A 198 -27.68 -10.39 -1.31
N ILE A 199 -28.20 -9.42 -2.08
CA ILE A 199 -28.62 -9.63 -3.47
C ILE A 199 -27.39 -9.89 -4.34
N PHE A 200 -26.37 -9.03 -4.23
CA PHE A 200 -25.14 -9.22 -4.97
C PHE A 200 -24.38 -10.46 -4.51
N ALA A 201 -24.36 -10.73 -3.20
CA ALA A 201 -23.77 -11.93 -2.64
C ALA A 201 -24.40 -13.19 -3.25
N LYS A 202 -25.74 -13.26 -3.30
CA LYS A 202 -26.48 -14.36 -3.92
C LYS A 202 -26.20 -14.48 -5.42
N HIS A 203 -26.00 -13.37 -6.13
CA HIS A 203 -25.58 -13.44 -7.54
C HIS A 203 -24.19 -14.06 -7.68
N LEU A 204 -23.27 -13.77 -6.76
CA LEU A 204 -21.92 -14.34 -6.76
C LEU A 204 -21.89 -15.80 -6.27
N GLU A 205 -22.93 -16.29 -5.59
CA GLU A 205 -23.05 -17.70 -5.24
C GLU A 205 -23.08 -18.58 -6.50
N GLY A 206 -22.36 -19.70 -6.46
CA GLY A 206 -22.20 -20.58 -7.62
C GLY A 206 -21.21 -20.07 -8.68
N LYS A 207 -20.81 -18.79 -8.66
CA LYS A 207 -19.76 -18.22 -9.53
C LYS A 207 -18.40 -18.33 -8.84
N SER A 208 -18.04 -19.56 -8.48
CA SER A 208 -16.88 -19.84 -7.63
C SER A 208 -15.63 -19.19 -8.20
N ARG A 209 -14.86 -18.51 -7.32
CA ARG A 209 -13.57 -17.84 -7.57
C ARG A 209 -13.62 -16.37 -7.97
N VAL A 210 -14.78 -15.75 -8.26
CA VAL A 210 -14.80 -14.31 -8.61
C VAL A 210 -14.09 -13.47 -7.56
N VAL A 211 -14.52 -13.56 -6.29
CA VAL A 211 -13.90 -12.78 -5.21
C VAL A 211 -12.44 -13.18 -5.01
N GLN A 212 -12.11 -14.48 -5.06
CA GLN A 212 -10.73 -14.96 -4.90
C GLN A 212 -9.79 -14.44 -6.00
N SER A 213 -10.29 -14.27 -7.22
CA SER A 213 -9.54 -13.74 -8.37
C SER A 213 -9.30 -12.22 -8.29
N LEU A 214 -9.88 -11.51 -7.30
CA LEU A 214 -9.60 -10.09 -7.04
C LEU A 214 -8.32 -9.87 -6.20
N PHE A 215 -7.55 -10.93 -5.93
CA PHE A 215 -6.27 -10.83 -5.23
C PHE A 215 -5.31 -9.75 -5.78
N PRO A 216 -5.25 -9.43 -7.10
CA PRO A 216 -4.33 -8.41 -7.60
C PRO A 216 -4.59 -7.02 -7.02
N TRP A 217 -5.83 -6.68 -6.67
CA TRP A 217 -6.14 -5.40 -6.02
C TRP A 217 -5.39 -5.25 -4.70
N PHE A 218 -5.33 -6.31 -3.89
CA PHE A 218 -4.61 -6.28 -2.62
C PHE A 218 -3.09 -6.42 -2.81
N CYS A 219 -2.65 -7.32 -3.69
CA CYS A 219 -1.23 -7.62 -3.91
C CYS A 219 -0.47 -6.44 -4.51
N LEU A 220 -1.13 -5.66 -5.36
CA LEU A 220 -0.60 -4.44 -5.96
C LEU A 220 -1.01 -3.19 -5.17
N PHE A 221 -1.60 -3.39 -3.99
CA PHE A 221 -2.09 -2.35 -3.08
C PHE A 221 -2.86 -1.25 -3.82
N PHE A 222 -3.74 -1.68 -4.73
CA PHE A 222 -4.62 -0.87 -5.56
C PHE A 222 -3.92 0.08 -6.54
N GLN A 223 -2.61 -0.03 -6.78
CA GLN A 223 -1.89 0.92 -7.65
C GLN A 223 -2.44 0.97 -9.09
N GLN A 224 -2.88 -0.18 -9.62
CA GLN A 224 -3.30 -0.34 -11.02
C GLN A 224 -4.67 0.28 -11.35
N VAL A 225 -5.40 0.79 -10.36
CA VAL A 225 -6.73 1.39 -10.57
C VAL A 225 -6.64 2.89 -10.85
N PHE A 226 -5.44 3.47 -10.79
CA PHE A 226 -5.18 4.90 -10.90
C PHE A 226 -4.32 5.24 -12.12
N LYS A 227 -4.52 6.44 -12.69
CA LYS A 227 -3.66 6.97 -13.77
C LYS A 227 -2.36 7.56 -13.28
N SER A 228 -2.37 8.13 -12.09
CA SER A 228 -1.28 8.95 -11.58
C SER A 228 -0.67 8.33 -10.33
N PHE A 229 0.64 8.50 -10.14
CA PHE A 229 1.28 8.11 -8.89
C PHE A 229 0.80 8.95 -7.70
N ASP A 230 0.37 10.20 -7.95
CA ASP A 230 -0.24 11.06 -6.94
C ASP A 230 -1.47 10.44 -6.30
N ASP A 231 -2.34 9.82 -7.08
CA ASP A 231 -3.52 9.09 -6.59
C ASP A 231 -3.14 7.84 -5.79
N VAL A 232 -2.10 7.12 -6.23
CA VAL A 232 -1.59 5.95 -5.50
C VAL A 232 -1.06 6.35 -4.13
N TRP A 233 -0.17 7.35 -4.07
CA TRP A 233 0.35 7.87 -2.81
C TRP A 233 -0.78 8.41 -1.92
N ARG A 234 -1.75 9.12 -2.50
CA ARG A 234 -2.90 9.66 -1.78
C ARG A 234 -3.72 8.58 -1.07
N LEU A 235 -3.97 7.44 -1.72
CA LEU A 235 -4.66 6.31 -1.11
C LEU A 235 -3.77 5.64 -0.03
N TRP A 236 -2.49 5.44 -0.32
CA TRP A 236 -1.57 4.76 0.62
C TRP A 236 -1.34 5.57 1.89
N GLU A 237 -1.37 6.90 1.81
CA GLU A 237 -1.34 7.80 2.98
C GLU A 237 -2.46 7.46 3.97
N VAL A 238 -3.66 7.19 3.48
CA VAL A 238 -4.82 6.79 4.30
C VAL A 238 -4.62 5.42 4.91
N PHE A 239 -4.17 4.45 4.11
CA PHE A 239 -3.91 3.09 4.60
C PHE A 239 -2.81 3.06 5.66
N LEU A 240 -1.71 3.78 5.46
CA LEU A 240 -0.60 3.86 6.42
C LEU A 240 -0.99 4.57 7.72
N MET A 241 -1.96 5.48 7.66
CA MET A 241 -2.55 6.08 8.86
C MET A 241 -3.54 5.17 9.59
N GLY A 242 -4.04 4.11 8.95
CA GLY A 242 -5.03 3.21 9.55
C GLY A 242 -6.39 3.87 9.76
N MET A 243 -6.73 4.81 8.89
CA MET A 243 -7.98 5.59 8.93
C MET A 243 -8.93 5.19 7.79
N PRO A 244 -10.26 5.36 7.96
CA PRO A 244 -10.97 5.60 9.22
C PRO A 244 -11.00 4.36 10.14
N CYS A 245 -10.51 3.22 9.68
CA CYS A 245 -10.53 1.96 10.43
C CYS A 245 -9.32 1.10 10.10
N ARG A 246 -9.08 0.04 10.89
CA ARG A 246 -8.12 -0.99 10.50
C ARG A 246 -8.61 -1.70 9.24
N ASN A 247 -7.68 -2.20 8.43
CA ASN A 247 -7.97 -2.96 7.22
C ASN A 247 -8.91 -2.25 6.21
N PHE A 248 -8.85 -0.92 6.16
CA PHE A 248 -9.70 -0.10 5.29
C PHE A 248 -9.62 -0.49 3.81
N GLN A 249 -8.53 -1.12 3.37
CA GLN A 249 -8.38 -1.68 2.03
C GLN A 249 -9.51 -2.63 1.61
N VAL A 250 -10.14 -3.35 2.55
CA VAL A 250 -11.28 -4.23 2.25
C VAL A 250 -12.54 -3.42 1.93
N ILE A 251 -12.75 -2.29 2.61
CA ILE A 251 -13.84 -1.36 2.29
C ILE A 251 -13.61 -0.69 0.94
N VAL A 252 -12.36 -0.34 0.61
CA VAL A 252 -11.99 0.19 -0.71
C VAL A 252 -12.31 -0.83 -1.81
N ALA A 253 -11.92 -2.10 -1.65
CA ALA A 253 -12.26 -3.16 -2.60
C ALA A 253 -13.78 -3.35 -2.75
N TYR A 254 -14.53 -3.34 -1.64
CA TYR A 254 -15.99 -3.40 -1.69
C TYR A 254 -16.59 -2.20 -2.44
N THR A 255 -16.07 -0.99 -2.20
CA THR A 255 -16.52 0.24 -2.87
C THR A 255 -16.28 0.18 -4.38
N MET A 256 -15.14 -0.36 -4.81
CA MET A 256 -14.88 -0.60 -6.23
C MET A 256 -15.87 -1.59 -6.83
N LEU A 257 -16.18 -2.70 -6.16
CA LEU A 257 -17.20 -3.65 -6.62
C LEU A 257 -18.58 -3.00 -6.75
N GLN A 258 -18.95 -2.12 -5.82
CA GLN A 258 -20.22 -1.39 -5.89
C GLN A 258 -20.31 -0.50 -7.13
N SER A 259 -19.20 0.01 -7.67
CA SER A 259 -19.21 0.83 -8.89
C SER A 259 -19.64 0.06 -10.15
N VAL A 260 -19.42 -1.26 -10.18
CA VAL A 260 -19.75 -2.14 -11.32
C VAL A 260 -20.94 -3.06 -11.03
N ARG A 261 -21.39 -3.12 -9.78
CA ARG A 261 -22.46 -3.99 -9.29
C ARG A 261 -23.73 -3.92 -10.14
N ASP A 262 -24.22 -2.73 -10.42
CA ASP A 262 -25.50 -2.60 -11.12
C ASP A 262 -25.42 -3.09 -12.57
N GLN A 263 -24.26 -2.92 -13.22
CA GLN A 263 -24.02 -3.50 -14.55
C GLN A 263 -24.03 -5.03 -14.46
N ILE A 264 -23.28 -5.60 -13.51
CA ILE A 264 -23.19 -7.04 -13.28
C ILE A 264 -24.57 -7.69 -13.08
N LEU A 265 -25.41 -7.05 -12.26
CA LEU A 265 -26.75 -7.58 -11.94
C LEU A 265 -27.72 -7.41 -13.10
N ARG A 266 -27.73 -6.24 -13.77
CA ARG A 266 -28.64 -6.00 -14.91
C ARG A 266 -28.36 -6.96 -16.07
N GLU A 267 -27.09 -7.23 -16.35
CA GLU A 267 -26.67 -8.11 -17.44
C GLU A 267 -26.61 -9.59 -17.03
N ASN A 268 -26.90 -9.91 -15.76
CA ASN A 268 -26.82 -11.25 -15.18
C ASN A 268 -25.46 -11.95 -15.48
N MET A 269 -24.36 -11.20 -15.35
CA MET A 269 -23.04 -11.62 -15.80
C MET A 269 -22.54 -12.90 -15.14
N GLY A 270 -21.84 -13.74 -15.91
CA GLY A 270 -21.10 -14.91 -15.45
C GLY A 270 -19.79 -14.55 -14.73
N GLY A 271 -19.08 -15.56 -14.22
CA GLY A 271 -17.85 -15.34 -13.45
C GLY A 271 -16.76 -14.62 -14.25
N ASP A 272 -16.51 -15.06 -15.48
CA ASP A 272 -15.47 -14.48 -16.34
C ASP A 272 -15.80 -13.05 -16.79
N ASP A 273 -17.07 -12.78 -17.11
CA ASP A 273 -17.55 -11.44 -17.46
C ASP A 273 -17.39 -10.46 -16.29
N ILE A 274 -17.71 -10.91 -15.07
CA ILE A 274 -17.50 -10.09 -13.86
C ILE A 274 -16.02 -9.75 -13.69
N LEU A 275 -15.11 -10.71 -13.88
CA LEU A 275 -13.67 -10.47 -13.77
C LEU A 275 -13.17 -9.51 -14.83
N MET A 276 -13.68 -9.60 -16.05
CA MET A 276 -13.39 -8.64 -17.11
C MET A 276 -13.84 -7.23 -16.74
N VAL A 277 -15.06 -7.05 -16.24
CA VAL A 277 -15.55 -5.74 -15.78
C VAL A 277 -14.73 -5.22 -14.59
N CYS A 278 -14.38 -6.08 -13.63
CA CYS A 278 -13.52 -5.70 -12.50
C CYS A 278 -12.11 -5.31 -12.94
N GLY A 279 -11.55 -5.99 -13.94
CA GLY A 279 -10.24 -5.67 -14.53
C GLY A 279 -10.22 -4.35 -15.29
N ASN A 280 -11.39 -3.87 -15.74
CA ASN A 280 -11.56 -2.58 -16.40
C ASN A 280 -11.84 -1.43 -15.41
N ILE A 281 -11.81 -1.69 -14.10
CA ILE A 281 -11.86 -0.62 -13.09
C ILE A 281 -10.49 0.04 -13.03
N ILE A 282 -10.32 1.05 -13.87
CA ILE A 282 -9.13 1.88 -13.97
C ILE A 282 -9.55 3.35 -13.87
N ASP A 283 -8.56 4.25 -13.91
CA ASP A 283 -8.79 5.68 -14.05
C ASP A 283 -9.60 6.33 -12.93
N LEU A 284 -9.53 5.77 -11.71
CA LEU A 284 -10.21 6.31 -10.54
C LEU A 284 -9.53 7.60 -10.04
N ASP A 285 -10.30 8.49 -9.39
CA ASP A 285 -9.79 9.60 -8.57
C ASP A 285 -9.67 9.12 -7.11
N ALA A 286 -8.51 9.32 -6.49
CA ALA A 286 -8.27 8.80 -5.14
C ALA A 286 -9.18 9.44 -4.09
N ASP A 287 -9.41 10.75 -4.15
CA ASP A 287 -10.25 11.45 -3.17
C ASP A 287 -11.72 11.01 -3.28
N GLU A 288 -12.23 10.82 -4.50
CA GLU A 288 -13.57 10.29 -4.73
C GLU A 288 -13.70 8.86 -4.20
N LEU A 289 -12.73 8.00 -4.48
CA LEU A 289 -12.71 6.62 -3.99
C LEU A 289 -12.67 6.57 -2.45
N ILE A 290 -11.77 7.34 -1.83
CA ILE A 290 -11.64 7.44 -0.37
C ILE A 290 -12.95 7.94 0.25
N SER A 291 -13.56 8.97 -0.32
CA SER A 291 -14.83 9.55 0.17
C SER A 291 -15.98 8.55 0.10
N LYS A 292 -16.13 7.85 -1.03
CA LYS A 292 -17.13 6.77 -1.19
C LYS A 292 -16.87 5.63 -0.22
N ALA A 293 -15.61 5.21 -0.06
CA ALA A 293 -15.24 4.14 0.87
C ALA A 293 -15.49 4.53 2.33
N CYS A 294 -15.22 5.78 2.72
CA CYS A 294 -15.58 6.28 4.05
C CYS A 294 -17.09 6.25 4.27
N SER A 295 -17.89 6.57 3.25
CA SER A 295 -19.35 6.49 3.32
C SER A 295 -19.85 5.05 3.46
N MET A 296 -19.25 4.11 2.72
CA MET A 296 -19.54 2.67 2.85
C MET A 296 -19.17 2.14 4.24
N TYR A 297 -18.03 2.57 4.80
CA TYR A 297 -17.66 2.20 6.16
C TYR A 297 -18.64 2.75 7.19
N LYS A 298 -19.07 4.00 7.05
CA LYS A 298 -20.10 4.60 7.94
C LYS A 298 -21.40 3.78 7.89
N LEU A 299 -21.88 3.41 6.69
CA LEU A 299 -23.08 2.60 6.52
C LEU A 299 -22.95 1.20 7.16
N LEU A 300 -21.77 0.58 7.05
CA LEU A 300 -21.46 -0.68 7.74
C LEU A 300 -21.56 -0.51 9.26
N MET A 301 -21.03 0.60 9.80
CA MET A 301 -21.04 0.89 11.23
C MET A 301 -22.39 1.41 11.77
N GLU A 302 -23.27 1.97 10.94
CA GLU A 302 -24.64 2.32 11.35
C GLU A 302 -25.43 1.09 11.80
N HIS A 303 -25.11 -0.08 11.25
CA HIS A 303 -25.72 -1.36 11.59
C HIS A 303 -24.86 -2.16 12.58
N LYS A 304 -23.98 -1.51 13.36
CA LYS A 304 -22.98 -2.17 14.21
C LYS A 304 -23.55 -3.32 15.05
N ASP A 305 -24.75 -3.19 15.60
CA ASP A 305 -25.38 -4.23 16.42
C ASP A 305 -25.64 -5.55 15.66
N LYS A 306 -25.81 -5.46 14.33
CA LYS A 306 -26.03 -6.59 13.44
C LYS A 306 -24.77 -7.06 12.72
N VAL A 307 -23.70 -6.25 12.73
CA VAL A 307 -22.42 -6.63 12.10
C VAL A 307 -21.87 -7.86 12.83
N PRO A 308 -21.50 -8.93 12.11
CA PRO A 308 -20.82 -10.09 12.69
C PRO A 308 -19.58 -9.69 13.48
N ASP A 309 -19.34 -10.33 14.62
CA ASP A 309 -18.23 -9.95 15.51
C ASP A 309 -16.86 -10.09 14.83
N GLU A 310 -16.70 -11.08 13.95
CA GLU A 310 -15.50 -11.21 13.11
C GLU A 310 -15.23 -9.96 12.26
N LEU A 311 -16.26 -9.37 11.64
CA LEU A 311 -16.13 -8.12 10.88
C LEU A 311 -15.85 -6.93 11.81
N LYS A 312 -16.46 -6.89 12.99
CA LYS A 312 -16.17 -5.84 13.98
C LYS A 312 -14.70 -5.90 14.38
N GLU A 313 -14.20 -7.05 14.84
CA GLU A 313 -12.80 -7.22 15.25
C GLU A 313 -11.83 -6.92 14.12
N PHE A 314 -12.20 -7.25 12.87
CA PHE A 314 -11.37 -7.00 11.70
C PHE A 314 -11.21 -5.51 11.38
N PHE A 315 -12.25 -4.69 11.57
CA PHE A 315 -12.21 -3.25 11.26
C PHE A 315 -11.96 -2.36 12.48
N LEU A 316 -12.30 -2.79 13.70
CA LEU A 316 -12.12 -2.02 14.91
C LEU A 316 -10.63 -1.76 15.14
N GLN A 317 -10.29 -0.49 15.40
CA GLN A 317 -9.00 -0.14 15.94
C GLN A 317 -8.91 -0.73 17.36
N GLY A 318 -8.16 -1.83 17.52
CA GLY A 318 -7.54 -2.08 18.82
C GLY A 318 -6.60 -0.92 19.12
N ASP A 319 -6.48 -0.51 20.37
CA ASP A 319 -5.43 0.44 20.75
C ASP A 319 -4.06 -0.13 20.29
N PRO A 320 -3.16 0.73 19.77
CA PRO A 320 -1.82 0.31 19.34
C PRO A 320 -0.97 -0.25 20.49
#